data_AF-X1CEY4-F1
#
_entry.id   AF-X1CEY4-F1
#
_cell.length_a   1.000
_cell.length_b   1.000
_cell.length_c   1.000
_cell.angle_alpha   90.00
_cell.angle_beta   90.00
_cell.angle_gamma   90.00
#
_symmetry.space_group_name_H-M   'P 1'
#
loop_
_entity.id
_entity.type
_entity.pdbx_description
1 polymer ?
#
loop_
_entity_poly.entity_id
_entity_poly.type
_entity_poly.pdbx_seq_one_letter_code
_entity_poly.pdbx_strand_id
1 'polypeptide(L)'
;MAALGTAIGRNPLLLMVPAAMASSFAFMMPIATPPNAIIFGTNRIRIPDMVKVGFIINILGIIVLTAGIMLLGGLLDIDPQYMPEWAK
;
A
#
# COMPACT_ATOMS: atom_id res chain seq x y z
N MET A 1 3.64 -10.10 -7.26
CA MET A 1 4.79 -9.23 -6.93
C MET A 1 6.06 -10.00 -6.60
N ALA A 2 6.01 -11.06 -5.77
CA ALA A 2 7.17 -11.93 -5.51
C ALA A 2 7.83 -12.46 -6.79
N ALA A 3 7.04 -13.08 -7.69
CA ALA A 3 7.52 -13.63 -8.96
C ALA A 3 8.08 -12.58 -9.95
N LEU A 4 7.64 -11.32 -9.82
CA LEU A 4 8.19 -10.22 -10.63
C LEU A 4 9.54 -9.75 -10.07
N GLY A 5 9.70 -9.76 -8.73
CA GLY A 5 10.99 -9.47 -8.10
C GLY A 5 12.05 -10.49 -8.50
N THR A 6 11.72 -11.78 -8.44
CA THR A 6 12.63 -12.85 -8.85
C THR A 6 12.94 -12.82 -10.34
N ALA A 7 11.97 -12.49 -11.20
CA ALA A 7 12.19 -12.36 -12.65
C ALA A 7 13.12 -11.19 -13.04
N ILE A 8 13.18 -10.13 -12.24
CA ILE A 8 14.03 -8.95 -12.47
C ILE A 8 15.39 -9.10 -11.73
N GLY A 9 15.62 -10.24 -11.05
CA GLY A 9 16.86 -10.50 -10.30
C GLY A 9 17.04 -9.54 -9.12
N ARG A 10 15.94 -9.03 -8.56
CA ARG A 10 15.92 -8.09 -7.44
C ARG A 10 15.24 -8.72 -6.23
N ASN A 11 15.60 -8.25 -5.05
CA ASN A 11 15.02 -8.77 -3.81
C ASN A 11 13.48 -8.64 -3.86
N PRO A 12 12.71 -9.76 -3.82
CA PRO A 12 11.25 -9.71 -3.95
C PRO A 12 10.58 -8.94 -2.81
N LEU A 13 11.24 -8.79 -1.65
CA LEU A 13 10.77 -7.97 -0.54
C LEU A 13 10.57 -6.50 -0.92
N LEU A 14 11.38 -5.98 -1.85
CA LEU A 14 11.25 -4.59 -2.33
C LEU A 14 9.91 -4.32 -3.02
N LEU A 15 9.27 -5.33 -3.60
CA LEU A 15 7.98 -5.20 -4.26
C LEU A 15 6.84 -5.70 -3.36
N MET A 16 7.08 -6.71 -2.53
CA MET A 16 6.07 -7.28 -1.65
C MET A 16 5.70 -6.37 -0.49
N VAL A 17 6.68 -5.74 0.16
CA VAL A 17 6.45 -4.85 1.31
C VAL A 17 5.58 -3.64 0.93
N PRO A 18 5.91 -2.85 -0.11
CA PRO A 18 5.03 -1.78 -0.57
C PRO A 18 3.65 -2.28 -1.00
N ALA A 19 3.57 -3.41 -1.71
CA ALA A 19 2.29 -3.93 -2.18
C ALA A 19 1.37 -4.36 -1.02
N ALA A 20 1.92 -5.03 -0.01
CA ALA A 20 1.16 -5.45 1.17
C ALA A 20 0.67 -4.24 1.97
N MET A 21 1.56 -3.27 2.21
CA MET A 21 1.19 -2.03 2.88
C MET A 21 0.14 -1.25 2.06
N ALA A 22 0.34 -1.08 0.75
CA ALA A 22 -0.60 -0.39 -0.14
C ALA A 22 -2.00 -1.03 -0.14
N SER A 23 -2.09 -2.37 -0.07
CA SER A 23 -3.37 -3.07 0.02
C SER A 23 -4.16 -2.74 1.29
N SER A 24 -3.48 -2.33 2.37
CA SER A 24 -4.12 -1.90 3.62
C SER A 24 -4.72 -0.49 3.52
N PHE A 25 -4.35 0.31 2.51
CA PHE A 25 -4.86 1.67 2.30
C PHE A 25 -6.09 1.74 1.37
N ALA A 26 -6.86 0.67 1.21
CA ALA A 26 -8.06 0.67 0.35
C ALA A 26 -9.24 1.43 1.00
N PHE A 27 -9.23 2.78 0.94
CA PHE A 27 -10.23 3.63 1.60
C PHE A 27 -11.30 4.25 0.69
N MET A 28 -11.25 3.99 -0.62
CA MET A 28 -12.09 4.69 -1.60
C MET A 28 -13.52 4.17 -1.71
N MET A 29 -13.79 2.93 -1.30
CA MET A 29 -15.10 2.31 -1.46
C MET A 29 -15.71 1.95 -0.10
N PRO A 30 -17.03 2.15 0.09
CA PRO A 30 -17.70 1.88 1.37
C PRO A 30 -17.65 0.39 1.76
N ILE A 31 -17.37 -0.49 0.80
CA ILE A 31 -17.35 -1.94 0.97
C ILE A 31 -16.07 -2.45 1.64
N ALA A 32 -15.03 -1.62 1.72
CA ALA A 32 -13.71 -2.07 2.15
C ALA A 32 -13.57 -2.22 3.68
N THR A 33 -14.34 -1.49 4.48
CA THR A 33 -14.23 -1.53 5.95
C THR A 33 -15.58 -1.26 6.66
N PRO A 34 -15.89 -1.96 7.77
CA PRO A 34 -17.15 -1.77 8.51
C PRO A 34 -17.48 -0.32 8.92
N PRO A 35 -16.52 0.54 9.33
CA PRO A 35 -16.80 1.93 9.68
C PRO A 35 -17.32 2.79 8.50
N ASN A 36 -16.76 2.61 7.30
CA ASN A 36 -17.20 3.35 6.11
C ASN A 36 -18.62 2.95 5.68
N ALA A 37 -18.98 1.68 5.86
CA ALA A 37 -20.34 1.18 5.61
C ALA A 37 -21.37 1.76 6.61
N ILE A 38 -21.00 1.89 7.89
CA ILE A 38 -21.87 2.47 8.94
C ILE A 38 -22.20 3.93 8.63
N ILE A 39 -21.19 4.74 8.26
CA ILE A 39 -21.39 6.16 7.94
C ILE A 39 -22.24 6.32 6.68
N PHE A 40 -22.03 5.49 5.66
CA PHE A 40 -22.87 5.47 4.46
C PHE A 40 -24.35 5.14 4.78
N GLY A 41 -24.58 4.19 5.70
CA GLY A 41 -25.92 3.81 6.18
C GLY A 41 -26.68 4.92 6.92
N THR A 42 -26.02 6.00 7.35
CA THR A 42 -26.70 7.15 7.99
C THR A 42 -27.47 8.04 7.01
N ASN A 43 -27.35 7.80 5.69
CA ASN A 43 -27.94 8.61 4.62
C ASN A 43 -27.51 10.09 4.61
N ARG A 44 -26.48 10.45 5.40
CA ARG A 44 -25.93 11.81 5.48
C ARG A 44 -24.77 12.05 4.53
N ILE A 45 -24.18 11.01 3.96
CA ILE A 45 -23.00 11.09 3.09
C ILE A 45 -23.27 10.34 1.78
N ARG A 46 -22.97 10.97 0.64
CA ARG A 46 -23.13 10.37 -0.69
C ARG A 46 -21.83 9.70 -1.13
N ILE A 47 -21.94 8.70 -2.01
CA ILE A 47 -20.79 7.98 -2.59
C ILE A 47 -19.74 8.94 -3.18
N PRO A 48 -20.09 10.00 -3.95
CA PRO A 48 -19.10 10.90 -4.54
C PRO A 48 -18.25 11.65 -3.50
N ASP A 49 -18.81 11.94 -2.33
CA ASP A 49 -18.10 12.63 -1.25
C ASP A 49 -17.10 11.69 -0.58
N MET A 50 -17.48 10.42 -0.40
CA MET A 50 -16.58 9.38 0.11
C MET A 50 -15.43 9.10 -0.85
N VAL A 51 -15.68 9.06 -2.16
CA VAL A 51 -14.64 8.83 -3.18
C VAL A 51 -13.64 9.97 -3.20
N LYS A 52 -14.08 11.24 -3.10
CA LYS A 52 -13.17 12.40 -3.04
C LYS A 52 -12.25 12.35 -1.82
N VAL A 53 -12.81 12.08 -0.65
CA VAL A 53 -12.04 11.98 0.60
C VAL A 53 -11.09 10.78 0.55
N GLY A 54 -11.58 9.62 0.10
CA GLY A 54 -10.77 8.41 -0.06
C GLY A 54 -9.63 8.58 -1.08
N PHE A 55 -9.84 9.36 -2.15
CA PHE A 55 -8.78 9.68 -3.11
C PHE A 55 -7.66 10.52 -2.49
N ILE A 56 -8.01 11.54 -1.70
CA ILE A 56 -7.02 12.37 -1.00
C ILE A 56 -6.22 11.53 0.00
N ILE A 57 -6.90 10.68 0.78
CA ILE A 57 -6.26 9.80 1.77
C ILE A 57 -5.36 8.78 1.07
N ASN A 58 -5.77 8.22 -0.07
CA ASN A 58 -4.95 7.30 -0.84
C ASN A 58 -3.68 7.96 -1.39
N ILE A 59 -3.76 9.19 -1.90
CA ILE A 59 -2.57 9.92 -2.38
C ILE A 59 -1.61 10.19 -1.23
N LEU A 60 -2.11 10.68 -0.08
CA LEU A 60 -1.29 10.88 1.10
C LEU A 60 -0.67 9.56 1.58
N GLY A 61 -1.46 8.49 1.58
CA GLY A 61 -1.02 7.13 1.90
C GLY A 61 0.14 6.71 1.01
N ILE A 62 0.03 6.85 -0.32
CA ILE A 62 1.09 6.54 -1.28
C ILE A 62 2.36 7.33 -0.97
N ILE A 63 2.26 8.65 -0.75
CA ILE A 63 3.43 9.50 -0.46
C ILE A 63 4.13 9.05 0.82
N VAL A 64 3.37 8.83 1.89
CA VAL A 64 3.91 8.36 3.18
C VAL A 64 4.51 6.96 3.05
N LEU A 65 3.89 6.08 2.26
CA LEU A 65 4.40 4.73 1.99
C LEU A 65 5.72 4.77 1.23
N THR A 66 5.79 5.56 0.16
CA THR A 66 7.01 5.71 -0.63
C THR A 66 8.13 6.31 0.20
N ALA A 67 7.85 7.37 0.97
CA ALA A 67 8.83 7.98 1.87
C ALA A 67 9.26 7.01 2.98
N GLY A 68 8.30 6.30 3.58
CA GLY A 68 8.54 5.31 4.62
C GLY A 68 9.40 4.17 4.14
N ILE A 69 9.18 3.64 2.94
CA ILE A 69 10.01 2.57 2.35
C ILE A 69 11.39 3.07 1.97
N MET A 70 11.53 4.31 1.48
CA MET A 70 12.85 4.90 1.23
C MET A 70 13.65 5.07 2.53
N LEU A 71 13.00 5.51 3.61
CA LEU A 71 13.60 5.62 4.95
C LEU A 71 13.91 4.26 5.58
N LEU A 72 12.96 3.32 5.56
CA LEU A 72 13.15 1.97 6.10
C LEU A 72 14.20 1.19 5.31
N GLY A 73 14.22 1.32 3.99
CA GLY A 73 15.21 0.68 3.12
C GLY A 73 16.62 1.19 3.40
N GLY A 74 16.78 2.50 3.66
CA GLY A 74 18.04 3.08 4.12
C GLY A 74 18.42 2.73 5.56
N LEU A 75 17.44 2.47 6.44
CA LEU A 75 17.66 2.13 7.85
C LEU A 75 17.93 0.63 8.08
N LEU A 76 17.31 -0.24 7.29
CA LEU A 76 17.41 -1.71 7.41
C LEU A 76 18.54 -2.30 6.55
N ASP A 77 19.33 -1.47 5.87
CA ASP A 77 20.44 -1.89 4.99
C ASP A 77 20.00 -2.99 4.00
N ILE A 78 18.75 -2.89 3.51
CA ILE A 78 18.19 -3.86 2.56
C ILE A 78 18.79 -3.54 1.20
N ASP A 79 19.89 -4.22 0.92
CA ASP A 79 20.64 -4.03 -0.30
C ASP A 79 19.77 -4.38 -1.52
N PRO A 80 19.40 -3.41 -2.37
CA PRO A 80 18.41 -3.65 -3.42
C PRO A 80 18.88 -4.66 -4.47
N GLN A 81 20.19 -4.90 -4.52
CA GLN A 81 20.86 -5.75 -5.49
C GLN A 81 21.21 -7.13 -4.92
N TYR A 82 21.01 -7.36 -3.62
CA TYR A 82 21.28 -8.65 -2.99
C TYR A 82 20.04 -9.54 -3.01
N MET A 83 20.17 -10.68 -3.69
CA MET A 83 19.14 -11.72 -3.69
C MET A 83 19.45 -12.71 -2.58
N PRO A 84 18.63 -12.81 -1.52
CA PRO A 84 18.90 -13.72 -0.43
C PRO A 84 18.71 -15.19 -0.88
N GLU A 85 19.52 -16.10 -0.33
CA GLU A 85 19.55 -17.53 -0.71
C GLU A 85 18.18 -18.24 -0.62
N TRP A 86 17.28 -17.79 0.27
CA TRP A 86 15.92 -18.34 0.37
C TRP A 86 15.01 -18.00 -0.82
N ALA A 87 15.38 -16.98 -1.62
CA ALA A 87 14.61 -16.47 -2.75
C ALA A 87 15.20 -16.85 -4.12
N LYS A 88 16.33 -17.59 -4.13
CA LYS A 88 16.90 -18.20 -5.34
C LYS A 88 16.05 -19.37 -5.82
#